data_AF-A0A9W6XGK0-F1
#
_entry.id   AF-A0A9W6XGK0-F1
#
_cell.length_a   1.000
_cell.length_b   1.000
_cell.length_c   1.000
_cell.angle_alpha   90.00
_cell.angle_beta   90.00
_cell.angle_gamma   90.00
#
_symmetry.space_group_name_H-M   'P 1'
#
loop_
_entity.id
_entity.type
_entity.pdbx_description
1 polymer ?
#
loop_
_entity_poly.entity_id
_entity_poly.type
_entity_poly.pdbx_seq_one_letter_code
_entity_poly.pdbx_strand_id
1 'polypeptide(L)'
;MERFYLRVLPCHRKGLQSFEHLRTVDGATHETYRQAALRLGFLEDDAESVSCMRETAEFRMPYQLRRLFTTILVYSQVAEVRQLWERFYDNLSQDFAHRYRALLGQEKEDMIKFKTLKSLNGLLQISGYAVVDFDLPQLHDFPALVLDSLMRNNLIRRELEGYHQNTLQAIVDQEDQLNEGQRAIFGEIIQAANDSDQQTIFH
;
A
#
# COMPACT_ATOMS: atom_id res chain seq x y z
N MET A 1 11.53 1.03 4.84
CA MET A 1 11.88 2.03 5.87
C MET A 1 13.06 1.67 6.79
N GLU A 2 13.27 0.41 7.24
CA GLU A 2 14.35 0.07 8.19
C GLU A 2 15.80 0.34 7.72
N ARG A 3 16.06 0.21 6.40
CA ARG A 3 17.40 0.46 5.82
C ARG A 3 17.89 1.90 6.02
N PHE A 4 16.99 2.86 6.18
CA PHE A 4 17.35 4.26 6.43
C PHE A 4 17.91 4.43 7.85
N TYR A 5 17.20 3.91 8.87
CA TYR A 5 17.63 3.97 10.26
C TYR A 5 18.94 3.21 10.50
N LEU A 6 19.16 2.10 9.78
CA LEU A 6 20.42 1.37 9.78
C LEU A 6 21.62 2.16 9.24
N ARG A 7 21.42 3.22 8.45
CA ARG A 7 22.49 4.11 7.98
C ARG A 7 22.75 5.27 8.94
N VAL A 8 21.72 5.74 9.64
CA VAL A 8 21.80 6.91 10.53
C VAL A 8 22.34 6.53 11.92
N LEU A 9 21.91 5.39 12.47
CA LEU A 9 22.29 4.94 13.81
C LEU A 9 23.80 4.66 13.98
N PRO A 10 24.52 4.03 13.01
CA PRO A 10 25.96 3.77 13.16
C PRO A 10 26.83 5.02 13.13
N CYS A 11 26.41 6.08 12.44
CA CYS A 11 27.17 7.34 12.37
C CYS A 11 27.28 8.04 13.73
N HIS A 12 26.38 7.73 14.67
CA HIS A 12 26.28 8.41 15.96
C HIS A 12 26.73 7.55 17.15
N ARG A 13 27.11 6.28 16.95
CA ARG A 13 27.62 5.39 18.01
C ARG A 13 28.94 4.74 17.64
N LYS A 14 29.97 4.99 18.46
CA LYS A 14 31.28 4.31 18.36
C LYS A 14 31.22 2.96 19.07
N GLY A 15 31.70 1.89 18.42
CA GLY A 15 31.86 0.57 19.05
C GLY A 15 30.66 -0.38 18.95
N LEU A 16 29.89 -0.33 17.87
CA LEU A 16 28.81 -1.31 17.63
C LEU A 16 29.37 -2.73 17.49
N GLN A 17 28.94 -3.63 18.38
CA GLN A 17 29.38 -5.04 18.37
C GLN A 17 28.36 -6.00 17.73
N SER A 18 27.10 -5.57 17.54
CA SER A 18 26.06 -6.37 16.87
C SER A 18 24.88 -5.52 16.37
N PHE A 19 24.04 -6.10 15.49
CA PHE A 19 22.78 -5.49 15.04
C PHE A 19 21.76 -5.32 16.18
N GLU A 20 21.82 -6.17 17.20
CA GLU A 20 21.00 -6.02 18.39
C GLU A 20 21.42 -4.78 19.19
N HIS A 21 22.72 -4.51 19.28
CA HIS A 21 23.29 -3.33 19.94
C HIS A 21 22.86 -2.00 19.30
N LEU A 22 22.48 -2.03 18.01
CA LEU A 22 21.88 -0.89 17.29
C LEU A 22 20.44 -0.58 17.76
N ARG A 23 19.72 -1.59 18.27
CA ARG A 23 18.36 -1.44 18.79
C ARG A 23 18.31 -1.28 20.31
N THR A 24 19.41 -1.48 21.02
CA THR A 24 19.50 -1.31 22.47
C THR A 24 19.79 0.14 22.84
N VAL A 25 18.84 0.81 23.51
CA VAL A 25 18.98 2.20 24.00
C VAL A 25 18.78 2.18 25.51
N ASP A 26 19.73 2.76 26.26
CA ASP A 26 19.72 2.81 27.74
C ASP A 26 19.46 1.45 28.43
N GLY A 27 19.98 0.36 27.84
CA GLY A 27 19.82 -1.01 28.37
C GLY A 27 18.52 -1.71 27.97
N ALA A 28 17.63 -1.07 27.20
CA ALA A 28 16.41 -1.68 26.67
C ALA A 28 16.54 -1.96 25.16
N THR A 29 16.31 -3.20 24.74
CA THR A 29 16.30 -3.58 23.31
C THR A 29 14.93 -3.31 22.71
N HIS A 30 14.87 -2.45 21.69
CA HIS A 30 13.64 -2.10 20.99
C HIS A 30 13.34 -3.06 19.84
N GLU A 31 12.06 -3.23 19.50
CA GLU A 31 11.64 -4.15 18.44
C GLU A 31 12.12 -3.69 17.06
N THR A 32 12.15 -2.38 16.82
CA THR A 32 12.55 -1.80 15.53
C THR A 32 13.70 -0.81 15.67
N TYR A 33 14.52 -0.68 14.62
CA TYR A 33 15.57 0.35 14.55
C TYR A 33 15.01 1.77 14.61
N ARG A 34 13.75 1.97 14.19
CA ARG A 34 13.03 3.25 14.30
C ARG A 34 12.80 3.63 15.76
N GLN A 35 12.30 2.71 16.59
CA GLN A 35 12.06 2.98 18.02
C GLN A 35 13.36 3.32 18.75
N ALA A 36 14.46 2.63 18.42
CA ALA A 36 15.78 2.96 18.95
C ALA A 36 16.25 4.36 18.52
N ALA A 37 16.07 4.73 17.25
CA ALA A 37 16.41 6.07 16.75
C ALA A 37 15.56 7.18 17.40
N LEU A 38 14.27 6.92 17.63
CA LEU A 38 13.35 7.83 18.33
C LEU A 38 13.80 8.04 19.78
N ARG A 39 14.11 6.95 20.51
CA ARG A 39 14.53 7.02 21.90
C ARG A 39 15.87 7.74 22.09
N LEU A 40 16.73 7.66 21.08
CA LEU A 40 18.01 8.38 21.03
C LEU A 40 17.89 9.87 20.73
N GLY A 41 16.67 10.37 20.45
CA GLY A 41 16.43 11.78 20.11
C GLY A 41 17.02 12.18 18.75
N PHE A 42 17.22 11.22 17.84
CA PHE A 42 17.76 11.49 16.51
C PHE A 42 16.71 11.86 15.48
N LEU A 43 15.43 11.70 15.82
CA LEU A 43 14.32 12.20 15.01
C LEU A 43 13.92 13.57 15.55
N GLU A 44 13.92 14.57 14.67
CA GLU A 44 13.40 15.90 14.98
C GLU A 44 11.94 15.80 15.42
N ASP A 45 11.52 16.66 16.34
CA ASP A 45 10.13 16.70 16.82
C ASP A 45 9.18 16.94 15.64
N ASP A 46 8.12 16.14 15.56
CA ASP A 46 7.06 16.29 14.54
C ASP A 46 6.31 17.62 14.65
N ALA A 47 6.64 18.46 15.65
CA ALA A 47 6.11 19.79 15.88
C ALA A 47 6.04 20.67 14.63
N GLU A 48 7.08 20.70 13.79
CA GLU A 48 7.06 21.52 12.57
C GLU A 48 6.04 21.00 11.55
N SER A 49 6.03 19.67 11.34
CA SER A 49 5.07 19.00 10.46
C SER A 49 3.64 19.22 10.95
N VAL A 50 3.41 19.13 12.26
CA VAL A 50 2.13 19.36 12.91
C VAL A 50 1.70 20.83 12.78
N SER A 51 2.58 21.80 13.01
CA SER A 51 2.26 23.23 12.88
C SER A 51 1.88 23.55 11.44
N CYS A 52 2.69 23.10 10.48
CA CYS A 52 2.46 23.30 9.06
C CYS A 52 1.11 22.71 8.62
N MET A 53 0.79 21.48 9.06
CA MET A 53 -0.49 20.84 8.80
C MET A 53 -1.67 21.61 9.43
N ARG A 54 -1.53 22.11 10.66
CA ARG A 54 -2.56 22.88 11.35
C ARG A 54 -2.88 24.18 10.63
N GLU A 55 -1.86 24.97 10.32
CA GLU A 55 -2.00 26.22 9.57
C GLU A 55 -2.67 25.95 8.22
N THR A 56 -2.23 24.91 7.51
CA THR A 56 -2.79 24.57 6.21
C THR A 56 -4.25 24.10 6.28
N ALA A 57 -4.61 23.36 7.33
CA ALA A 57 -5.97 22.85 7.53
C ALA A 57 -7.02 23.96 7.71
N GLU A 58 -6.62 25.15 8.16
CA GLU A 58 -7.53 26.29 8.34
C GLU A 58 -7.87 27.00 7.02
N PHE A 59 -6.96 26.98 6.04
CA PHE A 59 -7.09 27.80 4.82
C PHE A 59 -7.24 27.00 3.52
N ARG A 60 -6.91 25.70 3.50
CA ARG A 60 -6.83 24.91 2.27
C ARG A 60 -7.94 23.87 2.15
N MET A 61 -8.25 23.57 0.89
CA MET A 61 -9.18 22.48 0.56
C MET A 61 -8.58 21.11 0.91
N PRO A 62 -9.39 20.09 1.27
CA PRO A 62 -8.92 18.78 1.72
C PRO A 62 -7.91 18.09 0.78
N TYR A 63 -8.06 18.26 -0.54
CA TYR A 63 -7.10 17.73 -1.52
C TYR A 63 -5.71 18.37 -1.41
N GLN A 64 -5.64 19.69 -1.19
CA GLN A 64 -4.36 20.40 -1.01
C GLN A 64 -3.72 19.98 0.31
N LEU A 65 -4.51 19.76 1.37
CA LEU A 65 -4.02 19.22 2.63
C LEU A 65 -3.47 17.79 2.46
N ARG A 66 -4.15 16.92 1.70
CA ARG A 66 -3.64 15.59 1.34
C ARG A 66 -2.30 15.66 0.59
N ARG A 67 -2.13 16.62 -0.33
CA ARG A 67 -0.85 16.84 -1.01
C ARG A 67 0.25 17.25 -0.05
N LEU A 68 -0.02 18.19 0.86
CA LEU A 68 0.95 18.58 1.88
C LEU A 68 1.33 17.38 2.76
N PHE A 69 0.34 16.63 3.23
CA PHE A 69 0.56 15.43 4.02
C PHE A 69 1.49 14.44 3.31
N THR A 70 1.26 14.14 2.03
CA THR A 70 2.17 13.27 1.26
C THR A 70 3.56 13.86 1.08
N THR A 71 3.68 15.18 0.91
CA THR A 71 4.99 15.85 0.85
C THR A 71 5.75 15.69 2.16
N ILE A 72 5.08 15.91 3.30
CA ILE A 72 5.66 15.72 4.63
C ILE A 72 6.12 14.27 4.80
N LEU A 73 5.31 13.28 4.42
CA LEU A 73 5.71 11.87 4.51
C LEU A 73 6.94 11.52 3.67
N VAL A 74 7.06 12.09 2.47
CA VAL A 74 8.15 11.76 1.54
C VAL A 74 9.46 12.48 1.90
N TYR A 75 9.37 13.74 2.33
CA TYR A 75 10.54 14.62 2.46
C TYR A 75 10.90 14.96 3.91
N SER A 76 10.01 14.72 4.87
CA SER A 76 10.27 14.95 6.29
C SER A 76 10.50 13.63 7.02
N GLN A 77 11.36 13.65 8.04
CA GLN A 77 11.58 12.49 8.90
C GLN A 77 10.50 12.42 9.98
N VAL A 78 9.26 12.16 9.58
CA VAL A 78 8.14 12.08 10.55
C VAL A 78 8.36 10.90 11.48
N ALA A 79 8.51 11.21 12.76
CA ALA A 79 8.73 10.24 13.83
C ALA A 79 7.50 9.36 14.06
N GLU A 80 6.29 9.94 14.06
CA GLU A 80 5.03 9.32 14.46
C GLU A 80 3.93 9.47 13.38
N VAL A 81 4.17 8.89 12.20
CA VAL A 81 3.25 8.95 11.04
C VAL A 81 1.80 8.57 11.39
N ARG A 82 1.60 7.52 12.19
CA ARG A 82 0.28 7.07 12.62
C ARG A 82 -0.44 8.14 13.43
N GLN A 83 0.26 8.79 14.36
CA GLN A 83 -0.32 9.86 15.18
C GLN A 83 -0.66 11.09 14.33
N LEU A 84 0.20 11.44 13.37
CA LEU A 84 -0.06 12.54 12.43
C LEU A 84 -1.31 12.27 11.58
N TRP A 85 -1.47 11.03 11.09
CA TRP A 85 -2.66 10.59 10.37
C TRP A 85 -3.92 10.72 11.22
N GLU A 86 -3.97 10.10 12.41
CA GLU A 86 -5.17 10.12 13.27
C GLU A 86 -5.56 11.56 13.65
N ARG A 87 -4.56 12.43 13.86
CA ARG A 87 -4.76 13.83 14.21
C ARG A 87 -5.44 14.66 13.11
N PHE A 88 -5.09 14.40 11.85
CA PHE A 88 -5.56 15.20 10.70
C PHE A 88 -6.54 14.46 9.79
N TYR A 89 -6.95 13.24 10.15
CA TYR A 89 -7.82 12.38 9.35
C TYR A 89 -9.12 13.08 8.92
N ASP A 90 -9.79 13.73 9.86
CA ASP A 90 -11.05 14.44 9.60
C ASP A 90 -10.87 15.56 8.57
N ASN A 91 -9.77 16.31 8.66
CA ASN A 91 -9.44 17.37 7.70
C ASN A 91 -9.09 16.78 6.32
N LEU A 92 -8.33 15.69 6.29
CA LEU A 92 -7.90 15.02 5.05
C LEU A 92 -9.08 14.40 4.27
N SER A 93 -10.09 13.93 5.00
CA SER A 93 -11.22 13.18 4.49
C SER A 93 -12.52 13.99 4.33
N GLN A 94 -12.53 15.26 4.75
CA GLN A 94 -13.71 16.12 4.83
C GLN A 94 -14.55 16.16 3.54
N ASP A 95 -13.91 16.24 2.37
CA ASP A 95 -14.62 16.26 1.08
C ASP A 95 -15.26 14.92 0.74
N PHE A 96 -14.64 13.80 1.14
CA PHE A 96 -15.22 12.48 1.02
C PHE A 96 -16.37 12.27 2.01
N ALA A 97 -16.22 12.72 3.25
CA ALA A 97 -17.29 12.68 4.24
C ALA A 97 -18.53 13.45 3.75
N HIS A 98 -18.33 14.62 3.13
CA HIS A 98 -19.41 15.38 2.51
C HIS A 98 -20.00 14.65 1.29
N ARG A 99 -19.16 14.10 0.41
CA ARG A 99 -19.60 13.40 -0.82
C ARG A 99 -20.42 12.14 -0.53
N TYR A 100 -20.04 11.38 0.49
CA TYR A 100 -20.70 10.11 0.87
C TYR A 100 -21.61 10.26 2.08
N ARG A 101 -22.10 11.48 2.38
CA ARG A 101 -22.97 11.77 3.53
C ARG A 101 -24.28 10.97 3.59
N ALA A 102 -24.70 10.38 2.47
CA ALA A 102 -25.90 9.56 2.38
C ALA A 102 -25.70 8.12 2.89
N LEU A 103 -24.46 7.63 2.94
CA LEU A 103 -24.13 6.34 3.56
C LEU A 103 -24.24 6.44 5.08
N LEU A 104 -24.46 5.32 5.76
CA LEU A 104 -24.62 5.27 7.22
C LEU A 104 -23.79 4.13 7.82
N GLY A 105 -23.48 4.26 9.12
CA GLY A 105 -22.76 3.22 9.87
C GLY A 105 -21.34 2.95 9.36
N GLN A 106 -20.90 1.70 9.51
CA GLN A 106 -19.53 1.27 9.17
C GLN A 106 -19.24 1.40 7.66
N GLU A 107 -20.23 1.17 6.80
CA GLU A 107 -20.06 1.31 5.35
C GLU A 107 -19.60 2.71 4.95
N LYS A 108 -20.16 3.74 5.62
CA LYS A 108 -19.75 5.13 5.41
C LYS A 108 -18.30 5.34 5.82
N GLU A 109 -17.93 4.90 7.02
CA GLU A 109 -16.59 5.10 7.58
C GLU A 109 -15.52 4.39 6.73
N ASP A 110 -15.77 3.14 6.34
CA ASP A 110 -14.90 2.36 5.46
C ASP A 110 -14.74 3.01 4.09
N MET A 111 -15.85 3.50 3.50
CA MET A 111 -15.80 4.20 2.22
C MET A 111 -14.96 5.48 2.30
N ILE A 112 -15.16 6.30 3.34
CA ILE A 112 -14.41 7.55 3.52
C ILE A 112 -12.92 7.25 3.72
N LYS A 113 -12.60 6.29 4.59
CA LYS A 113 -11.21 5.90 4.88
C LYS A 113 -10.53 5.36 3.64
N PHE A 114 -11.16 4.43 2.94
CA PHE A 114 -10.68 3.86 1.69
C PHE A 114 -10.43 4.93 0.61
N LYS A 115 -11.37 5.86 0.40
CA LYS A 115 -11.22 6.92 -0.61
C LYS A 115 -10.10 7.89 -0.27
N THR A 116 -9.93 8.19 1.02
CA THR A 116 -8.84 9.03 1.52
C THR A 116 -7.48 8.35 1.29
N LEU A 117 -7.34 7.09 1.71
CA LEU A 117 -6.12 6.30 1.49
C LEU A 117 -5.82 6.11 0.01
N LYS A 118 -6.82 5.84 -0.84
CA LYS A 118 -6.63 5.71 -2.28
C LYS A 118 -6.12 7.00 -2.90
N SER A 119 -6.65 8.15 -2.45
CA SER A 119 -6.15 9.44 -2.90
C SER A 119 -4.73 9.70 -2.45
N LEU A 120 -4.37 9.35 -1.21
CA LEU A 120 -3.01 9.48 -0.72
C LEU A 120 -2.05 8.57 -1.49
N ASN A 121 -2.46 7.32 -1.75
CA ASN A 121 -1.66 6.38 -2.53
C ASN A 121 -1.35 6.92 -3.92
N GLY A 122 -2.35 7.50 -4.62
CA GLY A 122 -2.12 8.10 -5.93
C GLY A 122 -1.15 9.29 -5.89
N LEU A 123 -1.14 10.06 -4.81
CA LEU A 123 -0.20 11.17 -4.62
C LEU A 123 1.21 10.68 -4.27
N LEU A 124 1.33 9.65 -3.42
CA LEU A 124 2.60 9.02 -3.05
C LEU A 124 3.28 8.34 -4.25
N GLN A 125 2.49 7.74 -5.14
CA GLN A 125 2.99 7.08 -6.34
C GLN A 125 3.75 8.03 -7.27
N ILE A 126 3.41 9.32 -7.27
CA ILE A 126 4.16 10.35 -8.03
C ILE A 126 5.62 10.42 -7.56
N SER A 127 5.84 10.21 -6.26
CA SER A 127 7.16 10.19 -5.64
C SER A 127 7.77 8.79 -5.55
N GLY A 128 7.14 7.77 -6.15
CA GLY A 128 7.61 6.38 -6.15
C GLY A 128 7.32 5.59 -4.88
N TYR A 129 6.46 6.11 -3.99
CA TYR A 129 6.05 5.43 -2.76
C TYR A 129 4.60 4.96 -2.82
N ALA A 130 4.22 4.07 -1.91
CA ALA A 130 2.85 3.62 -1.71
C ALA A 130 2.45 3.74 -0.23
N VAL A 131 1.16 3.63 0.07
CA VAL A 131 0.64 3.66 1.45
C VAL A 131 1.26 2.56 2.32
N VAL A 132 1.65 1.43 1.71
CA VAL A 132 2.31 0.31 2.39
C VAL A 132 3.72 0.64 2.89
N ASP A 133 4.36 1.68 2.36
CA ASP A 133 5.69 2.10 2.81
C ASP A 133 5.65 2.90 4.13
N PHE A 134 4.45 3.32 4.54
CA PHE A 134 4.23 4.17 5.72
C PHE A 134 3.33 3.47 6.74
N ASP A 135 3.41 3.93 7.99
CA ASP A 135 2.62 3.42 9.11
C ASP A 135 1.17 3.96 9.10
N LEU A 136 0.47 3.69 8.00
CA LEU A 136 -0.89 4.09 7.72
C LEU A 136 -1.83 2.87 7.70
N PRO A 137 -3.15 3.06 7.86
CA PRO A 137 -4.11 2.02 7.55
C PRO A 137 -3.97 1.57 6.09
N GLN A 138 -4.13 0.29 5.82
CA GLN A 138 -3.75 -0.28 4.53
C GLN A 138 -4.96 -0.45 3.62
N LEU A 139 -4.75 -0.34 2.31
CA LEU A 139 -5.84 -0.51 1.35
C LEU A 139 -6.42 -1.94 1.36
N HIS A 140 -5.61 -2.94 1.67
CA HIS A 140 -6.05 -4.34 1.75
C HIS A 140 -6.97 -4.63 2.94
N ASP A 141 -7.07 -3.72 3.91
CA ASP A 141 -8.04 -3.81 5.00
C ASP A 141 -9.49 -3.68 4.48
N PHE A 142 -9.67 -3.22 3.23
CA PHE A 142 -10.96 -2.99 2.58
C PHE A 142 -11.13 -3.81 1.28
N PRO A 143 -11.12 -5.15 1.33
CA PRO A 143 -11.03 -6.00 0.14
C PRO A 143 -12.20 -5.80 -0.84
N ALA A 144 -13.43 -5.63 -0.34
CA ALA A 144 -14.60 -5.37 -1.18
C ALA A 144 -14.49 -4.03 -1.94
N LEU A 145 -13.97 -2.98 -1.30
CA LEU A 145 -13.80 -1.67 -1.91
C LEU A 145 -12.61 -1.63 -2.88
N VAL A 146 -11.55 -2.40 -2.60
CA VAL A 146 -10.44 -2.64 -3.54
C VAL A 146 -10.97 -3.32 -4.79
N LEU A 147 -11.74 -4.40 -4.64
CA LEU A 147 -12.33 -5.12 -5.77
C LEU A 147 -13.22 -4.19 -6.60
N ASP A 148 -14.21 -3.52 -6.00
CA ASP A 148 -15.06 -2.54 -6.71
C ASP A 148 -14.24 -1.46 -7.45
N SER A 149 -13.18 -0.97 -6.80
CA SER A 149 -12.28 0.01 -7.40
C SER A 149 -11.52 -0.55 -8.62
N LEU A 150 -11.10 -1.81 -8.59
CA LEU A 150 -10.42 -2.49 -9.70
C LEU A 150 -11.39 -2.79 -10.84
N MET A 151 -12.61 -3.20 -10.53
CA MET A 151 -13.67 -3.52 -11.50
C MET A 151 -14.16 -2.30 -12.28
N ARG A 152 -13.91 -1.09 -11.76
CA ARG A 152 -14.11 0.16 -12.52
C ARG A 152 -13.08 0.37 -13.63
N ASN A 153 -11.94 -0.32 -13.60
CA ASN A 153 -10.98 -0.29 -14.70
C ASN A 153 -11.41 -1.32 -15.75
N ASN A 154 -11.82 -0.85 -16.93
CA ASN A 154 -12.35 -1.71 -18.01
C ASN A 154 -11.38 -2.82 -18.45
N LEU A 155 -10.07 -2.59 -18.40
CA LEU A 155 -9.06 -3.59 -18.76
C LEU A 155 -8.97 -4.67 -17.68
N ILE A 156 -8.85 -4.26 -16.41
CA ILE A 156 -8.76 -5.18 -15.27
C ILE A 156 -10.06 -5.99 -15.13
N ARG A 157 -11.21 -5.34 -15.30
CA ARG A 157 -12.52 -6.01 -15.30
C ARG A 157 -12.59 -7.08 -16.39
N ARG A 158 -12.14 -6.76 -17.61
CA ARG A 158 -12.13 -7.73 -18.72
C ARG A 158 -11.18 -8.90 -18.45
N GLU A 159 -10.04 -8.69 -17.81
CA GLU A 159 -9.15 -9.81 -17.45
C GLU A 159 -9.70 -10.64 -16.29
N LEU A 160 -10.32 -10.01 -15.28
CA LEU A 160 -10.93 -10.73 -14.14
C LEU A 160 -12.23 -11.46 -14.51
N GLU A 161 -13.06 -10.90 -15.38
CA GLU A 161 -14.35 -11.48 -15.78
C GLU A 161 -14.28 -12.25 -17.11
N GLY A 162 -13.29 -11.97 -17.95
CA GLY A 162 -13.28 -12.38 -19.36
C GLY A 162 -12.85 -13.81 -19.62
N TYR A 163 -12.29 -14.52 -18.64
CA TYR A 163 -12.19 -15.97 -18.70
C TYR A 163 -13.54 -16.58 -18.29
N HIS A 164 -14.53 -16.42 -19.14
CA HIS A 164 -15.77 -17.18 -19.02
C HIS A 164 -15.44 -18.65 -19.18
N GLN A 165 -15.65 -19.43 -18.11
CA GLN A 165 -15.51 -20.90 -18.10
C GLN A 165 -16.19 -21.54 -19.34
N ASN A 166 -17.30 -20.97 -19.80
CA ASN A 166 -18.04 -21.44 -20.97
C ASN A 166 -17.32 -21.18 -22.30
N THR A 167 -16.53 -20.11 -22.42
CA THR A 167 -15.71 -19.85 -23.62
C THR A 167 -14.51 -20.78 -23.66
N LEU A 168 -13.89 -21.05 -22.50
CA LEU A 168 -12.86 -22.09 -22.38
C LEU A 168 -13.44 -23.47 -22.68
N GLN A 169 -14.63 -23.79 -22.17
CA GLN A 169 -15.33 -25.03 -22.46
C GLN A 169 -15.70 -25.15 -23.95
N ALA A 170 -16.18 -24.08 -24.60
CA ALA A 170 -16.49 -24.11 -26.03
C ALA A 170 -15.24 -24.25 -26.92
N ILE A 171 -14.08 -23.75 -26.48
CA ILE A 171 -12.79 -23.95 -27.17
C ILE A 171 -12.29 -25.39 -26.98
N VAL A 172 -12.49 -25.97 -25.79
CA VAL A 172 -12.22 -27.40 -25.51
C VAL A 172 -13.19 -28.30 -26.28
N ASP A 173 -14.47 -27.95 -26.35
CA ASP A 173 -15.49 -28.72 -27.09
C ASP A 173 -15.31 -28.60 -28.62
N GLN A 174 -14.48 -27.68 -29.11
CA GLN A 174 -14.02 -27.61 -30.51
C GLN A 174 -12.82 -28.51 -30.81
N GLU A 175 -12.28 -29.24 -29.82
CA GLU A 175 -11.21 -30.24 -30.01
C GLU A 175 -11.60 -31.33 -31.01
N ASP A 176 -12.89 -31.69 -31.05
CA ASP A 176 -13.44 -32.67 -32.00
C ASP A 176 -13.50 -32.18 -33.46
N GLN A 177 -13.19 -30.90 -33.73
CA GLN A 177 -13.14 -30.32 -35.08
C GLN A 177 -11.71 -30.09 -35.60
N LEU A 178 -10.68 -30.47 -34.84
CA LEU A 178 -9.28 -30.29 -35.25
C LEU A 178 -8.86 -31.35 -36.27
N ASN A 179 -8.15 -30.93 -37.34
CA ASN A 179 -7.52 -31.88 -38.26
C ASN A 179 -6.31 -32.57 -37.58
N GLU A 180 -5.87 -33.73 -38.08
CA GLU A 180 -4.82 -34.57 -37.44
C GLU A 180 -3.54 -33.78 -37.10
N GLY A 181 -3.14 -32.85 -37.96
CA GLY A 181 -1.95 -32.01 -37.74
C GLY A 181 -2.15 -30.98 -36.62
N GLN A 182 -3.32 -30.34 -36.54
CA GLN A 182 -3.64 -29.37 -35.48
C GLN A 182 -3.82 -30.05 -34.12
N ARG A 183 -4.38 -31.26 -34.11
CA ARG A 183 -4.58 -32.04 -32.89
C ARG A 183 -3.27 -32.51 -32.27
N ALA A 184 -2.28 -32.88 -33.10
CA ALA A 184 -0.95 -33.25 -32.64
C ALA A 184 -0.23 -32.06 -31.97
N ILE A 185 -0.29 -30.87 -32.59
CA ILE A 185 0.32 -29.65 -32.04
C ILE A 185 -0.39 -29.20 -30.75
N PHE A 186 -1.72 -29.24 -30.74
CA PHE A 186 -2.50 -28.92 -29.54
C PHE A 186 -2.18 -29.88 -28.38
N GLY A 187 -2.05 -31.18 -28.67
CA GLY A 187 -1.65 -32.19 -27.69
C GLY A 187 -0.27 -31.92 -27.07
N GLU A 188 0.73 -31.58 -27.89
CA GLU A 188 2.06 -31.20 -27.38
C GLU A 188 2.01 -29.97 -26.47
N ILE A 189 1.23 -28.95 -26.84
CA ILE A 189 1.12 -27.70 -26.06
C ILE A 189 0.40 -27.95 -24.72
N ILE A 190 -0.67 -28.75 -24.71
CA ILE A 190 -1.40 -29.09 -23.47
C ILE A 190 -0.53 -29.96 -22.55
N GLN A 191 0.21 -30.91 -23.12
CA GLN A 191 1.10 -31.76 -22.34
C GLN A 191 2.23 -30.94 -21.72
N ALA A 192 2.84 -30.03 -22.48
CA ALA A 192 3.84 -29.10 -21.97
C ALA A 192 3.29 -28.14 -20.90
N ALA A 193 2.06 -27.64 -21.06
CA ALA A 193 1.41 -26.77 -20.08
C ALA A 193 1.13 -27.50 -18.75
N ASN A 194 0.62 -28.74 -18.82
CA ASN A 194 0.38 -29.57 -17.63
C ASN A 194 1.67 -30.02 -16.93
N ASP A 195 2.75 -30.26 -17.69
CA ASP A 195 4.06 -30.57 -17.12
C ASP A 195 4.69 -29.33 -16.45
N SER A 196 4.44 -28.13 -16.97
CA SER A 196 4.93 -26.89 -16.35
C SER A 196 4.23 -26.52 -15.02
N ASP A 197 2.97 -26.93 -14.83
CA ASP A 197 2.28 -26.80 -13.54
C ASP A 197 2.80 -27.80 -12.48
N GLN A 198 3.44 -28.90 -12.88
CA GLN A 198 4.08 -29.84 -11.94
C GLN A 198 5.52 -29.46 -11.57
N GLN A 199 6.20 -28.61 -12.35
CA GLN A 199 7.57 -28.18 -12.05
C GLN A 199 7.67 -26.90 -11.18
N THR A 200 6.55 -26.28 -10.80
CA THR A 200 6.56 -25.09 -9.91
C THR A 200 6.25 -25.42 -8.45
N ILE A 201 6.38 -26.69 -8.03
CA ILE A 201 6.39 -27.05 -6.61
C ILE A 201 7.73 -27.73 -6.27
N PHE A 202 8.50 -27.05 -5.43
CA PHE A 202 9.80 -27.42 -4.84
C PHE A 202 11.06 -27.15 -5.69
N HIS A 203 11.69 -25.98 -5.49
CA HIS A 203 12.84 -25.87 -4.57
C HIS A 203 13.15 -24.42 -4.18
#